data_AF-A0A8S2TYK5-F1
#
_entry.id   AF-A0A8S2TYK5-F1
#
_cell.length_a   1.000
_cell.length_b   1.000
_cell.length_c   1.000
_cell.angle_alpha   90.00
_cell.angle_beta   90.00
_cell.angle_gamma   90.00
#
_symmetry.space_group_name_H-M   'P 1'
#
loop_
_entity.id
_entity.type
_entity.pdbx_description
1 polymer ?
#
loop_
_entity_poly.entity_id
_entity_poly.type
_entity_poly.pdbx_seq_one_letter_code
_entity_poly.pdbx_strand_id
1 'polypeptide(L)' 'TSYYSRIVMQTTTQELVDGISVCIRDALKAFFMQNNAMPERIVIYRDGVGDGQLQAVYEHELPQIEETFNKVQEGYA' A
#
# COMPACT_ATOMS: atom_id res chain seq x y z
N THR A 1 4.31 19.43 -9.43
CA THR A 1 3.63 18.29 -8.76
C THR A 1 3.73 17.09 -9.67
N SER A 2 4.26 15.97 -9.17
CA SER A 2 4.42 14.73 -9.93
C SER A 2 3.72 13.58 -9.20
N TYR A 3 3.12 12.66 -9.94
CA TYR A 3 2.39 11.52 -9.39
C TYR A 3 2.92 10.23 -10.01
N TYR A 4 3.11 9.21 -9.16
CA TYR A 4 3.45 7.85 -9.58
C TYR A 4 2.17 7.00 -9.64
N SER A 5 2.04 6.15 -10.66
CA SER A 5 0.92 5.21 -10.78
C SER A 5 1.41 3.78 -11.03
N ARG A 6 0.72 2.82 -10.43
CA ARG A 6 0.96 1.38 -10.58
C ARG A 6 -0.38 0.66 -10.61
N ILE A 7 -0.52 -0.29 -11.52
CA ILE A 7 -1.72 -1.11 -11.68
C ILE A 7 -1.32 -2.57 -11.52
N VAL A 8 -2.10 -3.33 -10.75
CA VAL A 8 -1.92 -4.78 -10.58
C VAL A 8 -3.24 -5.45 -10.91
N MET A 9 -3.18 -6.53 -11.69
CA MET A 9 -4.35 -7.39 -11.93
C MET A 9 -4.54 -8.31 -10.72
N GLN A 10 -5.73 -8.28 -10.12
CA GLN A 10 -6.12 -9.24 -9.09
C GLN A 10 -6.78 -10.45 -9.74
N THR A 11 -6.34 -11.65 -9.35
CA THR A 11 -7.00 -12.92 -9.67
C THR A 11 -8.03 -13.25 -8.58
N THR A 12 -9.21 -13.74 -9.00
CA THR A 12 -10.39 -13.98 -8.16
C THR A 12 -10.18 -15.00 -7.02
N THR A 13 -9.06 -15.72 -7.00
CA THR A 13 -8.71 -16.69 -5.96
C THR A 13 -7.60 -16.22 -5.01
N GLN A 14 -6.97 -15.06 -5.27
CA GLN A 14 -6.00 -14.38 -4.39
C GLN A 14 -6.54 -13.02 -3.95
N GLU A 15 -7.80 -12.99 -3.52
CA GLU A 15 -8.68 -11.82 -3.61
C GLU A 15 -8.23 -10.55 -2.89
N LEU A 16 -7.26 -10.57 -1.97
CA LEU A 16 -7.02 -9.39 -1.12
C LEU A 16 -5.55 -9.04 -0.83
N VAL A 17 -4.56 -9.92 -1.10
CA VAL A 17 -3.35 -9.91 -0.26
C VAL A 17 -2.04 -9.36 -0.88
N ASP A 18 -1.91 -9.33 -2.21
CA ASP A 18 -0.59 -9.00 -2.82
C ASP A 18 -0.55 -7.70 -3.63
N GLY A 19 -1.69 -7.25 -4.18
CA GLY A 19 -1.71 -6.12 -5.10
C GLY A 19 -1.33 -4.78 -4.44
N ILE A 20 -1.91 -4.50 -3.27
CA ILE A 20 -1.72 -3.23 -2.57
C ILE A 20 -0.26 -3.07 -2.10
N SER A 21 0.31 -4.15 -1.56
CA SER A 21 1.69 -4.25 -1.10
C SER A 21 2.69 -3.95 -2.21
N VAL A 22 2.47 -4.50 -3.41
CA VAL A 22 3.32 -4.22 -4.59
C VAL A 22 3.22 -2.75 -5.00
N CYS A 23 2.01 -2.19 -5.07
CA CYS A 23 1.80 -0.80 -5.44
C CYS A 23 2.47 0.17 -4.47
N ILE A 24 2.31 -0.05 -3.16
CA ILE A 24 2.89 0.79 -2.11
C ILE A 24 4.42 0.74 -2.16
N ARG A 25 4.99 -0.46 -2.24
CA ARG A 25 6.45 -0.63 -2.32
C ARG A 25 7.03 0.10 -3.52
N ASP A 26 6.42 -0.05 -4.69
CA ASP A 26 6.93 0.58 -5.92
C ASP A 26 6.75 2.12 -5.86
N ALA A 27 5.66 2.60 -5.25
CA ALA A 27 5.45 4.04 -5.00
C ALA A 27 6.48 4.63 -4.04
N LEU A 28 6.80 3.93 -2.94
CA LEU A 28 7.83 4.35 -1.98
C LEU A 28 9.22 4.40 -2.64
N LYS A 29 9.55 3.42 -3.47
CA LYS A 29 10.80 3.45 -4.26
C LYS A 29 10.85 4.66 -5.20
N ALA A 30 9.77 4.94 -5.92
CA ALA A 30 9.70 6.10 -6.80
C ALA A 30 9.83 7.42 -6.02
N PHE A 31 9.19 7.52 -4.85
CA PHE A 31 9.33 8.65 -3.95
C PHE A 31 10.78 8.83 -3.49
N PHE A 32 11.43 7.76 -3.03
CA PHE A 32 12.82 7.80 -2.59
C PHE A 32 13.77 8.21 -3.71
N MET A 33 13.58 7.68 -4.93
CA MET A 33 14.41 8.07 -6.09
C MET A 33 14.32 9.55 -6.44
N GLN A 34 13.17 10.20 -6.19
CA GLN A 34 12.99 11.63 -6.49
C GLN A 34 13.43 12.54 -5.35
N ASN A 35 13.28 12.10 -4.09
CA ASN A 35 13.47 12.95 -2.92
C ASN A 35 14.72 12.58 -2.09
N ASN A 36 15.37 11.45 -2.37
CA ASN A 36 16.46 10.86 -1.58
C ASN A 36 16.12 10.66 -0.10
N ALA A 37 14.83 10.51 0.22
CA ALA A 37 14.32 10.33 1.57
C ALA A 37 13.03 9.50 1.54
N MET A 38 12.75 8.80 2.65
CA MET A 38 11.49 8.11 2.86
C MET A 38 10.46 9.08 3.46
N PRO A 39 9.17 8.93 3.15
CA PRO A 39 8.14 9.78 3.73
C PRO A 39 7.90 9.45 5.22
N GLU A 40 7.88 10.47 6.08
CA GLU A 40 7.58 10.27 7.52
C GLU A 40 6.09 10.03 7.79
N ARG A 41 5.22 10.39 6.84
CA ARG A 41 3.77 10.23 6.95
C ARG A 41 3.16 9.83 5.62
N ILE A 42 2.29 8.83 5.66
CA ILE A 42 1.56 8.32 4.50
C ILE A 42 0.06 8.49 4.78
N VAL A 43 -0.67 9.07 3.83
CA VAL A 43 -2.13 9.18 3.88
C VAL A 43 -2.69 8.37 2.74
N ILE A 44 -3.53 7.37 3.05
CA ILE A 44 -4.12 6.46 2.08
C ILE A 44 -5.59 6.82 1.91
N TYR A 45 -5.97 7.15 0.68
CA TYR A 45 -7.38 7.33 0.31
C TYR A 45 -7.87 6.03 -0.34
N ARG A 46 -8.72 5.29 0.37
CA ARG A 46 -9.29 4.02 -0.08
C ARG A 46 -10.73 4.23 -0.53
N ASP A 47 -10.95 4.27 -1.84
CA ASP A 47 -12.28 4.42 -2.44
C ASP A 47 -13.06 3.10 -2.48
N GLY A 48 -14.40 3.16 -2.55
CA GLY A 48 -15.26 2.00 -2.84
C GLY A 48 -15.45 1.01 -1.69
N VAL A 49 -15.22 1.41 -0.44
CA VAL A 49 -15.47 0.56 0.75
C VAL A 49 -16.85 0.89 1.31
N GLY A 50 -17.79 -0.06 1.21
CA GLY A 50 -19.06 0.03 1.93
C GLY A 50 -18.93 -0.36 3.41
N ASP A 51 -19.89 0.01 4.24
CA ASP A 51 -19.88 -0.28 5.69
C ASP A 51 -19.67 -1.78 5.99
N GLY A 52 -20.27 -2.67 5.20
CA GLY A 52 -20.11 -4.12 5.35
C GLY A 52 -18.74 -4.68 4.98
N GLN A 53 -17.87 -3.88 4.34
CA GLN A 53 -16.51 -4.27 3.92
C GLN A 53 -15.42 -3.61 4.78
N LEU A 54 -15.79 -2.66 5.64
CA LEU A 54 -14.84 -1.91 6.45
C LEU A 54 -14.02 -2.83 7.36
N GLN A 55 -14.67 -3.83 7.96
CA GLN A 55 -13.99 -4.82 8.80
C GLN A 55 -12.97 -5.63 8.00
N ALA A 56 -13.32 -6.06 6.79
CA ALA A 56 -12.41 -6.82 5.93
C ALA A 56 -11.19 -5.98 5.51
N VAL A 57 -11.37 -4.69 5.22
CA VAL A 57 -10.26 -3.78 4.92
C VAL A 57 -9.35 -3.63 6.15
N TYR A 58 -9.93 -3.46 7.33
CA TYR A 58 -9.15 -3.31 8.56
C TYR A 58 -8.39 -4.60 8.92
N GLU A 59 -9.02 -5.76 8.80
CA GLU A 59 -8.41 -7.04 9.19
C GLU A 59 -7.45 -7.60 8.14
N HIS A 60 -7.64 -7.25 6.86
CA HIS A 60 -6.82 -7.80 5.77
C HIS A 60 -5.91 -6.77 5.13
N GLU A 61 -6.41 -5.62 4.68
CA GLU A 61 -5.56 -4.64 3.95
C GLU A 61 -4.57 -3.94 4.88
N LEU A 62 -4.99 -3.53 6.09
CA LEU A 62 -4.13 -2.77 7.00
C LEU A 62 -2.87 -3.55 7.44
N PRO A 63 -2.96 -4.82 7.90
CA PRO A 63 -1.77 -5.58 8.28
C PRO A 63 -0.79 -5.79 7.12
N GLN A 64 -1.29 -5.96 5.89
CA GLN A 64 -0.44 -6.10 4.71
C GLN A 64 0.32 -4.81 4.39
N ILE A 65 -0.33 -3.67 4.57
CA ILE A 65 0.29 -2.36 4.39
C ILE A 65 1.42 -2.18 5.41
N GLU A 66 1.15 -2.46 6.69
CA GLU A 66 2.16 -2.40 7.76
C GLU A 66 3.32 -3.38 7.52
N GLU A 67 3.02 -4.62 7.12
CA GLU A 67 4.04 -5.59 6.77
C GLU A 67 4.89 -5.13 5.58
N THR A 68 4.27 -4.48 4.59
CA THR A 68 4.98 -3.89 3.44
C THR A 68 5.95 -2.81 3.89
N PHE A 69 5.55 -1.95 4.83
CA PHE A 69 6.42 -0.92 5.38
C PHE A 69 7.64 -1.54 6.07
N ASN A 70 7.42 -2.53 6.94
CA ASN A 70 8.51 -3.24 7.61
C ASN A 70 9.44 -4.00 6.64
N LYS A 71 8.90 -4.51 5.52
CA LYS A 71 9.70 -5.16 4.46
C LYS A 71 10.53 -4.17 3.63
N VAL A 72 10.09 -2.92 3.51
CA VAL A 72 10.83 -1.87 2.78
C VAL A 72 12.00 -1.37 3.62
N GLN A 73 11.79 -1.17 4.91
CA GLN A 73 12.82 -0.80 5.86
C GLN A 73 12.44 -1.32 7.25
N GLU A 74 13.37 -1.99 7.92
CA GLU A 74 13.13 -2.53 9.26
C GLU A 74 12.84 -1.38 10.26
N GLY A 75 11.72 -1.47 10.98
CA GLY A 75 11.28 -0.44 11.93
C GLY A 75 10.66 0.81 11.30
N TYR A 76 10.11 0.70 10.08
CA TYR A 76 9.48 1.83 9.39
C TYR A 76 8.00 2.07 9.77
N ALA A 77 7.32 1.07 10.31
CA ALA A 77 5.94 1.17 10.81
C ALA A 77 5.88 1.53 12.30
#